data_AF-A0A2G5LJH8-F1
#
_entry.id   AF-A0A2G5LJH8-F1
#
_cell.length_a   1.000
_cell.length_b   1.000
_cell.length_c   1.000
_cell.angle_alpha   90.00
_cell.angle_beta   90.00
_cell.angle_gamma   90.00
#
_symmetry.space_group_name_H-M   'P 1'
#
loop_
_entity.id
_entity.type
_entity.pdbx_description
1 polymer ?
#
loop_
_entity_poly.entity_id
_entity_poly.type
_entity_poly.pdbx_seq_one_letter_code
_entity_poly.pdbx_strand_id
1 'polypeptide(L)'
;MTTRAAVNILGATGAVIDITSLGVNTITTEHPGPGQYLVYGTLGMAPAPEGWGYVMNQIDAACSVAINYHDGVLAVSIAKDGEPADLVNSITLHVAVEALPIQEMPELPPPPADPLEVAQEEITRLRSAADYAIVPLQDAVDVDEATDAGLAALKAWKKYRVALSRVPDQPDYPQTIEWPDLPA
;
A
#
# COMPACT_ATOMS: atom_id res chain seq x y z
N MET A 1 14.93 -3.04 -10.70
CA MET A 1 14.26 -3.36 -11.97
C MET A 1 13.08 -4.26 -11.64
N THR A 2 11.86 -3.73 -11.71
CA THR A 2 10.64 -4.52 -11.53
C THR A 2 10.19 -5.03 -12.89
N THR A 3 10.56 -6.27 -13.23
CA THR A 3 10.04 -6.96 -14.42
C THR A 3 8.54 -7.19 -14.22
N ARG A 4 7.69 -6.62 -15.09
CA ARG A 4 6.23 -6.79 -14.98
C ARG A 4 5.72 -8.07 -15.63
N ALA A 5 6.47 -8.59 -16.60
CA ALA A 5 6.30 -9.94 -17.09
C ALA A 5 7.57 -10.51 -17.73
N ALA A 6 7.74 -11.82 -17.62
CA ALA A 6 8.77 -12.60 -18.29
C ALA A 6 8.19 -13.90 -18.85
N VAL A 7 8.63 -14.30 -20.05
CA VAL A 7 8.29 -15.56 -20.71
C VAL A 7 9.58 -16.28 -21.05
N ASN A 8 9.77 -17.46 -20.46
CA ASN A 8 10.94 -18.31 -20.72
C ASN A 8 10.57 -19.37 -21.75
N ILE A 9 11.33 -19.42 -22.85
CA ILE A 9 11.06 -20.34 -23.97
C ILE A 9 12.26 -21.25 -24.19
N LEU A 10 11.99 -22.55 -24.36
CA LEU A 10 13.00 -23.55 -24.71
C LEU A 10 13.36 -23.44 -26.19
N GLY A 11 14.66 -23.36 -26.48
CA GLY A 11 15.18 -23.22 -27.83
C GLY A 11 14.79 -24.34 -28.77
N ALA A 12 14.96 -25.59 -28.34
CA ALA A 12 14.80 -26.76 -29.20
C ALA A 12 13.37 -27.01 -29.69
N THR A 13 12.35 -26.49 -28.99
CA THR A 13 10.93 -26.81 -29.27
C THR A 13 10.02 -25.60 -29.28
N GLY A 14 10.51 -24.43 -28.86
CA GLY A 14 9.69 -23.26 -28.58
C GLY A 14 8.69 -23.44 -27.44
N ALA A 15 8.80 -24.51 -26.65
CA ALA A 15 7.89 -24.74 -25.52
C ALA A 15 8.12 -23.70 -24.41
N VAL A 16 7.03 -23.24 -23.81
CA VAL A 16 7.11 -22.37 -22.63
C VAL A 16 7.62 -23.18 -21.44
N ILE A 17 8.70 -22.72 -20.84
CA ILE A 17 9.29 -23.29 -19.63
C ILE A 17 8.64 -22.68 -18.39
N ASP A 18 8.52 -21.35 -18.37
CA ASP A 18 8.03 -20.60 -17.22
C ASP A 18 7.45 -19.24 -17.66
N ILE A 19 6.44 -18.77 -16.93
CA ILE A 19 5.80 -17.48 -17.16
C ILE A 19 5.68 -16.76 -15.83
N THR A 20 6.24 -15.56 -15.75
CA THR A 20 5.98 -14.61 -14.67
C THR A 20 5.10 -13.50 -15.22
N SER A 21 3.86 -13.34 -14.72
CA SER A 21 2.96 -12.25 -15.15
C SER A 21 1.97 -11.84 -14.04
N LEU A 22 1.44 -10.61 -14.12
CA LEU A 22 0.35 -10.13 -13.25
C LEU A 22 -1.03 -10.47 -13.86
N GLY A 23 -1.40 -11.75 -13.88
CA GLY A 23 -2.77 -12.18 -14.17
C GLY A 23 -3.08 -12.60 -15.62
N VAL A 24 -2.07 -12.69 -16.49
CA VAL A 24 -2.22 -13.29 -17.84
C VAL A 24 -1.59 -14.68 -17.86
N ASN A 25 -2.42 -15.73 -17.89
CA ASN A 25 -1.97 -17.13 -17.91
C ASN A 25 -2.32 -17.88 -19.20
N THR A 26 -2.84 -17.19 -20.22
CA THR A 26 -3.28 -17.76 -21.49
C THR A 26 -2.24 -17.61 -22.60
N ILE A 27 -0.95 -17.64 -22.27
CA ILE A 27 0.12 -17.56 -23.27
C ILE A 27 0.32 -18.92 -23.92
N THR A 28 0.37 -18.93 -25.25
CA THR A 28 0.71 -20.12 -26.04
C THR A 28 1.85 -19.79 -26.98
N THR A 29 2.67 -20.79 -27.30
CA THR A 29 3.77 -20.66 -28.24
C THR A 29 3.64 -21.62 -29.41
N GLU A 30 4.20 -21.23 -30.55
CA GLU A 30 4.33 -22.06 -31.74
C GLU A 30 5.75 -21.93 -32.29
N HIS A 31 6.32 -23.05 -32.73
CA HIS A 31 7.66 -23.14 -33.31
C HIS A 31 7.51 -23.61 -34.77
N PRO A 32 7.17 -22.70 -35.71
CA PRO A 32 6.90 -23.08 -37.10
C PRO A 32 8.15 -23.57 -37.86
N GLY A 33 9.36 -23.27 -37.38
CA GLY A 33 10.60 -23.74 -37.98
C GLY A 33 11.84 -23.24 -37.25
N PRO A 34 13.03 -23.64 -37.71
CA PRO A 34 14.29 -23.30 -37.06
C PRO A 34 14.46 -21.79 -36.86
N GLY A 35 14.74 -21.39 -35.63
CA GLY A 35 14.91 -20.02 -35.20
C GLY A 35 13.63 -19.19 -35.19
N GLN A 36 12.44 -19.75 -35.42
CA GLN A 36 11.19 -18.99 -35.47
C GLN A 36 10.27 -19.38 -34.32
N TYR A 37 9.98 -18.43 -33.43
CA TYR A 37 9.13 -18.64 -32.27
C TYR A 37 8.01 -17.61 -32.28
N LEU A 38 6.76 -18.06 -32.28
CA LEU A 38 5.58 -17.21 -32.21
C LEU A 38 4.98 -17.33 -30.81
N VAL A 39 4.77 -16.19 -30.14
CA VAL A 39 4.17 -16.13 -28.81
C VAL A 39 2.84 -15.37 -28.89
N TYR A 40 1.76 -16.05 -28.52
CA TYR A 40 0.40 -15.53 -28.56
C TYR A 40 -0.07 -15.12 -27.16
N GLY A 41 -1.03 -14.18 -27.11
CA GLY A 41 -1.64 -13.75 -25.85
C GLY A 41 -0.81 -12.72 -25.07
N THR A 42 0.25 -12.17 -25.66
CA THR A 42 1.13 -11.17 -25.04
C THR A 42 0.55 -9.74 -25.02
N LEU A 43 -0.67 -9.56 -25.55
CA LEU A 43 -1.37 -8.27 -25.60
C LEU A 43 -1.61 -7.73 -24.18
N GLY A 44 -1.22 -6.47 -23.95
CA GLY A 44 -1.36 -5.80 -22.65
C GLY A 44 -0.26 -6.12 -21.64
N MET A 45 0.65 -7.04 -21.93
CA MET A 45 1.81 -7.32 -21.07
C MET A 45 2.91 -6.27 -21.24
N ALA A 46 3.11 -5.75 -22.46
CA ALA A 46 4.03 -4.67 -22.76
C ALA A 46 3.25 -3.39 -23.17
N PRO A 47 3.53 -2.22 -22.55
CA PRO A 47 2.93 -0.96 -22.96
C PRO A 47 3.56 -0.50 -24.29
N ALA A 48 2.73 0.06 -25.17
CA ALA A 48 3.26 0.84 -26.29
C ALA A 48 3.92 2.11 -25.74
N PRO A 49 5.11 2.54 -26.22
CA PRO A 49 5.89 2.03 -27.36
C PRO A 49 7.06 1.10 -26.98
N GLU A 50 7.21 0.72 -25.72
CA GLU A 50 8.48 0.22 -25.14
C GLU A 50 8.88 -1.20 -25.58
N GLY A 51 7.97 -1.96 -26.18
CA GLY A 51 8.27 -3.27 -26.79
C GLY A 51 8.75 -4.34 -25.81
N TRP A 52 9.10 -5.52 -26.33
CA TRP A 52 9.66 -6.62 -25.54
C TRP A 52 11.19 -6.62 -25.63
N GLY A 53 11.86 -6.79 -24.49
CA GLY A 53 13.29 -7.08 -24.40
C GLY A 53 13.57 -8.58 -24.28
N TYR A 54 14.85 -8.96 -24.31
CA TYR A 54 15.28 -10.34 -24.11
C TYR A 54 16.59 -10.47 -23.35
N VAL A 55 16.72 -11.59 -22.63
CA VAL A 55 17.97 -12.11 -22.09
C VAL A 55 18.15 -13.52 -22.63
N MET A 56 19.37 -13.82 -23.09
CA MET A 56 19.71 -15.12 -23.65
C MET A 56 20.75 -15.83 -22.79
N ASN A 57 20.71 -17.16 -22.79
CA ASN A 57 21.77 -17.95 -22.17
C ASN A 57 23.14 -17.71 -22.84
N GLN A 58 24.23 -17.69 -22.06
CA GLN A 58 25.59 -17.48 -22.58
C GLN A 58 26.01 -18.52 -23.64
N ILE A 59 25.47 -19.74 -23.56
CA ILE A 59 25.74 -20.80 -24.55
C ILE A 59 25.26 -20.38 -25.95
N ASP A 60 24.21 -19.58 -26.01
CA ASP A 60 23.56 -19.15 -27.24
C ASP A 60 23.99 -17.74 -27.68
N ALA A 61 24.90 -17.07 -26.96
CA ALA A 61 25.28 -15.67 -27.18
C ALA A 61 25.85 -15.33 -28.57
N ALA A 62 26.19 -16.34 -29.37
CA ALA A 62 26.60 -16.20 -30.76
C ALA A 62 25.41 -16.00 -31.74
N CYS A 63 24.17 -16.17 -31.28
CA CYS A 63 22.97 -16.00 -32.09
C CYS A 63 22.46 -14.56 -32.01
N SER A 64 21.93 -14.05 -33.12
CA SER A 64 21.20 -12.79 -33.17
C SER A 64 19.71 -13.03 -32.95
N VAL A 65 19.05 -12.10 -32.26
CA VAL A 65 17.59 -12.15 -32.02
C VAL A 65 16.94 -10.90 -32.57
N ALA A 66 15.88 -11.10 -33.34
CA ALA A 66 14.95 -10.05 -33.74
C ALA A 66 13.58 -10.32 -33.12
N ILE A 67 12.96 -9.30 -32.54
CA ILE A 67 11.63 -9.39 -31.95
C ILE A 67 10.72 -8.41 -32.69
N ASN A 68 9.61 -8.91 -33.22
CA ASN A 68 8.59 -8.13 -33.88
C ASN A 68 7.22 -8.45 -33.27
N TYR A 69 6.38 -7.44 -33.12
CA TYR A 69 5.00 -7.64 -32.67
C TYR A 69 4.04 -7.15 -33.75
N HIS A 70 3.20 -8.05 -34.26
CA HIS A 70 2.18 -7.72 -35.25
C HIS A 70 0.92 -8.58 -35.03
N ASP A 71 -0.25 -7.97 -35.21
CA ASP A 71 -1.56 -8.66 -35.16
C ASP A 71 -1.79 -9.53 -33.90
N GLY A 72 -1.27 -9.12 -32.74
CA GLY A 72 -1.43 -9.87 -31.50
C GLY A 72 -0.39 -10.97 -31.26
N VAL A 73 0.56 -11.14 -32.18
CA VAL A 73 1.60 -12.18 -32.16
C VAL A 73 2.97 -11.54 -31.94
N LEU A 74 3.70 -12.04 -30.96
CA LEU A 74 5.10 -11.70 -30.75
C LEU A 74 5.97 -12.72 -31.49
N ALA A 75 6.49 -12.32 -32.64
CA ALA A 75 7.40 -13.12 -33.45
C ALA A 75 8.85 -12.87 -33.02
N VAL A 76 9.52 -13.95 -32.63
CA VAL A 76 10.94 -13.95 -32.26
C VAL A 76 11.67 -14.78 -33.30
N SER A 77 12.61 -14.14 -33.98
CA SER A 77 13.46 -14.75 -34.99
C SER A 77 14.89 -14.82 -34.51
N ILE A 78 15.52 -15.97 -34.64
CA ILE A 78 16.86 -16.26 -34.17
C ILE A 78 17.69 -16.77 -35.34
N ALA A 79 18.88 -16.19 -35.51
CA ALA A 79 19.80 -16.57 -36.55
C ALA A 79 21.21 -16.77 -35.98
N LYS A 80 21.94 -17.72 -36.55
CA LYS A 80 23.36 -17.95 -36.28
C LYS A 80 24.11 -17.89 -37.59
N ASP A 81 25.12 -17.03 -37.65
CA ASP A 81 25.92 -16.80 -38.87
C ASP A 81 25.09 -16.41 -40.12
N GLY A 82 23.91 -15.80 -39.91
CA GLY A 82 23.01 -15.36 -40.97
C GLY A 82 21.93 -16.38 -41.37
N GLU A 83 21.98 -17.60 -40.85
CA GLU A 83 21.00 -18.66 -41.11
C GLU A 83 20.05 -18.84 -39.92
N PRO A 84 18.75 -19.09 -40.14
CA PRO A 84 17.79 -19.37 -39.08
C PRO A 84 18.21 -20.62 -38.28
N ALA A 85 18.40 -20.47 -36.97
CA ALA A 85 18.89 -21.54 -36.12
C ALA A 85 18.21 -21.49 -34.76
N ASP A 86 17.86 -22.66 -34.24
CA ASP A 86 17.31 -22.80 -32.90
C ASP A 86 18.37 -22.59 -31.82
N LEU A 87 17.93 -22.09 -30.67
CA LEU A 87 18.78 -22.01 -29.49
C LEU A 87 19.05 -23.41 -28.94
N VAL A 88 20.25 -23.60 -28.43
CA VAL A 88 20.65 -24.81 -27.72
C VAL A 88 19.97 -24.90 -26.35
N ASN A 89 19.76 -23.74 -25.69
CA ASN A 89 19.15 -23.70 -24.37
C ASN A 89 17.82 -22.94 -24.36
N SER A 90 17.84 -21.66 -24.01
CA SER A 90 16.61 -20.90 -23.75
C SER A 90 16.82 -19.41 -23.86
N ILE A 91 15.71 -18.72 -24.09
CA ILE A 91 15.61 -17.26 -24.11
C ILE A 91 14.51 -16.82 -23.15
N THR A 92 14.80 -15.75 -22.41
CA THR A 92 13.84 -15.06 -21.55
C THR A 92 13.41 -13.78 -22.25
N LEU A 93 12.15 -13.72 -22.67
CA LEU A 93 11.53 -12.49 -23.15
C LEU A 93 11.00 -11.73 -21.94
N HIS A 94 11.33 -10.45 -21.79
CA HIS A 94 10.90 -9.66 -20.63
C HIS A 94 10.49 -8.24 -21.03
N VAL A 95 9.62 -7.65 -20.22
CA VAL A 95 9.31 -6.22 -20.33
C VAL A 95 9.62 -5.51 -19.02
N ALA A 96 10.51 -4.53 -19.09
CA ALA A 96 10.69 -3.54 -18.05
C ALA A 96 9.72 -2.41 -18.37
N VAL A 97 8.69 -2.27 -17.55
CA VAL A 97 7.72 -1.18 -17.68
C VAL A 97 7.99 -0.26 -16.51
N GLU A 98 8.16 1.03 -16.78
CA GLU A 98 8.16 2.03 -15.72
C GLU A 98 6.87 1.87 -14.89
N ALA A 99 6.98 1.92 -13.57
CA ALA A 99 5.81 1.82 -12.71
C ALA A 99 4.79 2.86 -13.18
N LEU A 100 3.52 2.46 -13.36
CA LEU A 100 2.47 3.46 -13.60
C LEU A 100 2.56 4.46 -12.44
N PRO A 101 2.49 5.78 -12.71
CA PRO A 101 2.38 6.74 -11.63
C PRO A 101 1.21 6.30 -10.77
N ILE A 102 1.44 6.20 -9.46
CA ILE A 102 0.41 5.82 -8.50
C ILE A 102 -0.76 6.78 -8.74
N GLN A 103 -1.88 6.27 -9.26
CA GLN A 103 -3.11 7.04 -9.30
C GLN A 103 -3.53 7.21 -7.84
N GLU A 104 -3.34 8.41 -7.30
CA GLU A 104 -3.90 8.79 -6.01
C GLU A 104 -5.42 8.62 -6.11
N MET A 105 -5.92 7.54 -5.53
CA MET A 105 -7.34 7.44 -5.25
C MET A 105 -7.71 8.62 -4.36
N PRO A 106 -8.84 9.31 -4.60
CA PRO A 106 -9.29 10.33 -3.65
C PRO A 106 -9.35 9.68 -2.26
N GLU A 107 -8.63 10.24 -1.30
CA GLU A 107 -8.67 9.77 0.08
C GLU A 107 -10.14 9.71 0.50
N LEU A 108 -10.61 8.50 0.81
CA LEU A 108 -11.90 8.37 1.47
C LEU A 108 -11.81 9.21 2.76
N PRO A 109 -12.82 10.04 3.05
CA PRO A 109 -12.84 10.75 4.32
C PRO A 109 -12.65 9.72 5.44
N PRO A 110 -11.89 10.05 6.50
CA PRO A 110 -11.70 9.14 7.61
C PRO A 110 -13.08 8.67 8.09
N PRO A 111 -13.22 7.40 8.50
CA PRO A 111 -14.48 6.91 9.02
C PRO A 111 -14.96 7.87 10.13
N PRO A 112 -16.27 8.12 10.24
CA PRO A 112 -16.79 8.94 11.33
C PRO A 112 -16.27 8.38 12.65
N ALA A 113 -15.69 9.25 13.49
CA ALA A 113 -15.12 8.87 14.77
C ALA A 113 -16.19 8.17 15.64
N ASP A 114 -15.77 7.16 16.40
CA ASP A 114 -16.65 6.48 17.34
C ASP A 114 -17.06 7.49 18.44
N PRO A 115 -18.36 7.79 18.61
CA PRO A 115 -18.82 8.72 19.65
C PRO A 115 -18.33 8.33 21.06
N LEU A 116 -18.11 7.04 21.31
CA LEU A 116 -17.54 6.55 22.57
C LEU A 116 -16.09 6.99 22.76
N GLU A 117 -15.27 6.88 21.71
CA GLU A 117 -13.85 7.25 21.73
C GLU A 117 -13.71 8.77 21.96
N VAL A 118 -14.47 9.56 21.20
CA VAL A 118 -14.52 11.03 21.34
C VAL A 118 -14.91 11.44 22.77
N ALA A 119 -15.93 10.79 23.34
CA ALA A 119 -16.37 11.06 24.70
C ALA A 119 -15.30 10.72 25.76
N GLN A 120 -14.59 9.60 25.59
CA GLN A 120 -13.52 9.17 26.50
C GLN A 120 -12.29 10.06 26.43
N GLU A 121 -11.92 10.51 25.22
CA GLU A 121 -10.85 11.49 25.02
C GLU A 121 -11.18 12.82 25.71
N GLU A 122 -12.40 13.31 25.55
CA GLU A 122 -12.83 14.56 26.17
C GLU A 122 -12.88 14.45 27.71
N ILE A 123 -13.37 13.35 28.27
CA ILE A 123 -13.28 13.08 29.72
C ILE A 123 -11.82 13.11 30.17
N THR A 124 -10.91 12.47 29.42
CA THR A 124 -9.48 12.42 29.75
C THR A 124 -8.85 13.82 29.74
N ARG A 125 -9.17 14.62 28.71
CA ARG A 125 -8.72 16.01 28.56
C ARG A 125 -9.20 16.88 29.73
N LEU A 126 -10.49 16.82 30.04
CA LEU A 126 -11.10 17.62 31.13
C LEU A 126 -10.59 17.20 32.52
N ARG A 127 -10.37 15.90 32.74
CA ARG A 127 -9.74 15.41 33.99
C ARG A 127 -8.31 15.93 34.14
N SER A 128 -7.53 15.90 33.06
CA SER A 128 -6.14 16.39 33.06
C SER A 128 -6.08 17.89 33.37
N ALA A 129 -7.00 18.68 32.79
CA ALA A 129 -7.13 20.11 33.10
C ALA A 129 -7.50 20.35 34.57
N ALA A 130 -8.44 19.57 35.11
CA ALA A 130 -8.82 19.67 36.52
C ALA A 130 -7.69 19.26 37.47
N ASP A 131 -6.91 18.23 37.13
CA ASP A 131 -5.74 17.83 37.90
C ASP A 131 -4.69 18.93 37.92
N TYR A 132 -4.41 19.55 36.77
CA TYR A 132 -3.50 20.69 36.66
C TYR A 132 -3.93 21.89 37.53
N ALA A 133 -5.22 22.19 37.59
CA ALA A 133 -5.75 23.27 38.42
C ALA A 133 -5.73 22.94 39.93
N ILE A 134 -5.92 21.67 40.30
CA ILE A 134 -5.96 21.24 41.70
C ILE A 134 -4.57 21.23 42.33
N VAL A 135 -3.52 20.84 41.61
CA VAL A 135 -2.15 20.71 42.14
C VAL A 135 -1.69 21.97 42.90
N PRO A 136 -1.64 23.17 42.30
CA PRO A 136 -1.17 24.36 43.02
C PRO A 136 -2.09 24.79 44.17
N LEU A 137 -3.40 24.53 44.07
CA LEU A 137 -4.36 24.81 45.13
C LEU A 137 -4.17 23.86 46.32
N GLN A 138 -3.81 22.60 46.05
CA GLN A 138 -3.50 21.61 47.06
C GLN A 138 -2.15 21.91 47.72
N ASP A 139 -1.13 22.29 46.94
CA ASP A 139 0.18 22.70 47.47
C ASP A 139 0.04 23.86 48.47
N ALA A 140 -0.80 24.87 48.14
CA ALA A 140 -1.09 25.98 49.04
C ALA A 140 -1.78 25.54 50.35
N VAL A 141 -2.63 24.51 50.30
CA VAL A 141 -3.24 23.92 51.51
C VAL A 141 -2.21 23.16 52.32
N ASP A 142 -1.35 22.38 51.66
CA ASP A 142 -0.37 21.51 52.30
C ASP A 142 0.73 22.31 53.03
N VAL A 143 0.97 23.55 52.61
CA VAL A 143 1.91 24.50 53.27
C VAL A 143 1.21 25.54 54.15
N ASP A 144 -0.09 25.36 54.45
CA ASP A 144 -0.91 26.27 55.27
C ASP A 144 -0.99 27.73 54.74
N GLU A 145 -0.77 27.94 53.44
CA GLU A 145 -0.85 29.25 52.75
C GLU A 145 -2.15 29.44 51.95
N ALA A 146 -3.10 28.50 52.05
CA ALA A 146 -4.34 28.57 51.29
C ALA A 146 -5.23 29.74 51.75
N THR A 147 -5.63 30.56 50.78
CA THR A 147 -6.66 31.59 50.99
C THR A 147 -8.07 30.98 51.01
N ASP A 148 -9.04 31.66 51.62
CA ASP A 148 -10.46 31.24 51.57
C ASP A 148 -10.96 31.06 50.13
N ALA A 149 -10.50 31.91 49.20
CA ALA A 149 -10.78 31.79 47.78
C ALA A 149 -10.16 30.54 47.17
N GLY A 150 -8.90 30.22 47.51
CA GLY A 150 -8.22 28.99 47.07
C GLY A 150 -8.88 27.72 47.59
N LEU A 151 -9.34 27.72 48.84
CA LEU A 151 -10.11 26.60 49.43
C LEU A 151 -11.46 26.41 48.73
N ALA A 152 -12.16 27.50 48.41
CA ALA A 152 -13.41 27.46 47.66
C ALA A 152 -13.20 26.90 46.24
N ALA A 153 -12.16 27.37 45.54
CA ALA A 153 -11.77 26.89 44.22
C ALA A 153 -11.38 25.39 44.26
N LEU A 154 -10.57 24.96 45.23
CA LEU A 154 -10.17 23.56 45.40
C LEU A 154 -11.38 22.64 45.59
N LYS A 155 -12.36 23.08 46.38
CA LYS A 155 -13.62 22.35 46.59
C LYS A 155 -14.45 22.29 45.31
N ALA A 156 -14.49 23.37 44.52
CA ALA A 156 -15.20 23.41 43.25
C ALA A 156 -14.57 22.47 42.21
N TRP A 157 -13.24 22.49 42.06
CA TRP A 157 -12.51 21.58 41.17
C TRP A 157 -12.62 20.11 41.59
N LYS A 158 -12.60 19.80 42.88
CA LYS A 158 -12.84 18.43 43.37
C LYS A 158 -14.25 17.94 43.06
N LYS A 159 -15.27 18.81 43.23
CA LYS A 159 -16.65 18.50 42.82
C LYS A 159 -16.77 18.29 41.31
N TYR A 160 -16.11 19.12 40.51
CA TYR A 160 -16.06 19.02 39.06
C TYR A 160 -15.46 17.67 38.61
N ARG A 161 -14.35 17.21 39.22
CA ARG A 161 -13.78 15.87 38.94
C ARG A 161 -14.75 14.72 39.25
N VAL A 162 -15.50 14.83 40.35
CA VAL A 162 -16.51 13.83 40.71
C VAL A 162 -17.67 13.85 39.71
N ALA A 163 -18.08 15.04 39.25
CA ALA A 163 -19.09 15.16 38.20
C ALA A 163 -18.61 14.54 36.88
N LEU A 164 -17.37 14.81 36.47
CA LEU A 164 -16.75 14.18 35.29
C LEU A 164 -16.72 12.65 35.39
N SER A 165 -16.46 12.07 36.56
CA SER A 165 -16.47 10.62 36.73
C SER A 165 -17.85 9.97 36.57
N ARG A 166 -18.93 10.76 36.68
CA ARG A 166 -20.33 10.32 36.53
C ARG A 166 -20.89 10.58 35.14
N VAL A 167 -20.13 11.24 34.26
CA VAL A 167 -20.54 11.49 32.86
C VAL A 167 -20.93 10.19 32.12
N PRO A 168 -20.22 9.07 32.29
CA PRO A 168 -20.63 7.80 31.66
C PRO A 168 -21.95 7.21 32.19
N ASP A 169 -22.45 7.66 33.34
CA ASP A 169 -23.71 7.17 33.94
C ASP A 169 -24.96 7.87 33.37
N GLN A 170 -24.79 8.83 32.45
CA GLN A 170 -25.90 9.55 31.83
C GLN A 170 -26.72 8.65 30.88
N PRO A 171 -28.05 8.81 30.81
CA PRO A 171 -28.93 7.94 30.02
C PRO A 171 -28.64 7.99 28.51
N ASP A 172 -28.13 9.10 27.99
CA ASP A 172 -27.86 9.31 26.57
C ASP A 172 -26.36 9.19 26.20
N TYR A 173 -25.53 8.73 27.13
CA TYR A 173 -24.10 8.52 26.87
C TYR A 173 -23.86 7.35 25.87
N PRO A 174 -22.93 7.49 24.91
CA PRO A 174 -22.09 8.65 24.58
C PRO A 174 -22.67 9.56 23.48
N GLN A 175 -23.94 9.39 23.09
CA GLN A 175 -24.57 10.08 21.96
C GLN A 175 -24.90 11.55 22.26
N THR A 176 -25.32 11.86 23.50
CA THR A 176 -25.57 13.21 23.98
C THR A 176 -25.05 13.32 25.40
N ILE A 177 -24.13 14.25 25.63
CA ILE A 177 -23.39 14.38 26.89
C ILE A 177 -23.64 15.76 27.47
N GLU A 178 -24.16 15.80 28.68
CA GLU A 178 -24.23 17.01 29.50
C GLU A 178 -22.93 17.15 30.29
N TRP A 179 -22.04 18.03 29.82
CA TRP A 179 -20.77 18.28 30.49
C TRP A 179 -20.98 19.14 31.75
N PRO A 180 -20.28 18.83 32.87
CA PRO A 180 -20.33 19.68 34.04
C PRO A 180 -19.72 21.05 33.76
N ASP A 181 -20.23 22.10 34.43
CA ASP A 181 -19.70 23.45 34.29
C ASP A 181 -18.27 23.57 34.84
N LEU A 182 -17.41 24.25 34.08
CA LEU A 182 -16.06 24.56 34.53
C LEU A 182 -16.11 25.52 35.73
N PRO A 183 -15.43 25.20 36.85
CA PRO A 183 -15.34 26.12 37.98
C PRO A 183 -14.46 27.33 37.64
N ALA A 184 -14.82 28.48 38.22
CA ALA A 184 -14.10 29.76 38.06
C ALA A 184 -12.88 29.88 38.98
#